data_AF-A0A946XQR5-F1
#
_entry.id   AF-A0A946XQR5-F1
#
_cell.length_a   1.000
_cell.length_b   1.000
_cell.length_c   1.000
_cell.angle_alpha   90.00
_cell.angle_beta   90.00
_cell.angle_gamma   90.00
#
_symmetry.space_group_name_H-M   'P 1'
#
loop_
_entity.id
_entity.type
_entity.pdbx_description
1 polymer ?
#
loop_
_entity_poly.entity_id
_entity_poly.type
_entity_poly.pdbx_seq_one_letter_code
_entity_poly.pdbx_strand_id
1 'polypeptide(L)'
;TSEAVRFIKEKKKEPFFLYVPFTAVHTPFDEPPKWLGRVDNIDPERRQYVACAEHMDDGIGQILRALDEEGKAENTLVIFFSDNGGTNGDDSSRYPDTKAKGKIKGLNTPLRGWKTQVYEGGIRVPAIAYWPGKLKPAKLSTPTHVVDWMPTICAVAGCKFDKDPKWDGIDIWPLLNGKGKKDPERILYCKGVNGTSSALHRWPWKLIKGKDKVQLYNLNLDPTEKEDLSKKQPDKVKELLKTLELQASKDNASLP
;
A
#
# COMPACT_ATOMS: atom_id res chain seq x y z
N THR A 1 -8.83 -15.14 -9.86
CA THR A 1 -7.77 -16.15 -9.65
C THR A 1 -7.59 -17.08 -10.82
N SER A 2 -8.63 -17.80 -11.29
CA SER A 2 -8.50 -18.80 -12.36
C SER A 2 -7.83 -18.27 -13.63
N GLU A 3 -8.17 -17.04 -14.07
CA GLU A 3 -7.53 -16.41 -15.24
C GLU A 3 -6.04 -16.11 -15.03
N ALA A 4 -5.63 -15.74 -13.81
CA ALA A 4 -4.22 -15.53 -13.49
C ALA A 4 -3.43 -16.85 -13.55
N VAL A 5 -4.01 -17.92 -13.01
CA VAL A 5 -3.44 -19.28 -13.09
C VAL A 5 -3.35 -19.74 -14.54
N ARG A 6 -4.43 -19.58 -15.32
CA ARG A 6 -4.47 -19.92 -16.75
C ARG A 6 -3.38 -19.18 -17.52
N PHE A 7 -3.27 -17.86 -17.32
CA PHE A 7 -2.22 -17.05 -17.93
C PHE A 7 -0.83 -17.60 -17.61
N ILE A 8 -0.52 -17.89 -16.34
CA ILE A 8 0.78 -18.43 -15.93
C ILE A 8 1.08 -19.76 -16.63
N LYS A 9 0.10 -20.67 -16.72
CA LYS A 9 0.25 -21.98 -17.39
C LYS A 9 0.43 -21.86 -18.90
N GLU A 10 -0.26 -20.92 -19.54
CA GLU A 10 -0.13 -20.66 -20.99
C GLU A 10 1.20 -19.97 -21.35
N LYS A 11 1.83 -19.24 -20.41
CA LYS A 11 3.13 -18.60 -20.66
C LYS A 11 4.25 -19.63 -20.77
N LYS A 12 4.98 -19.55 -21.88
CA LYS A 12 6.15 -20.39 -22.19
C LYS A 12 7.43 -19.76 -21.62
N LYS A 13 8.46 -19.57 -22.44
CA LYS A 13 9.79 -19.09 -22.01
C LYS A 13 9.93 -17.57 -21.93
N GLU A 14 8.98 -16.82 -22.49
CA GLU A 14 9.03 -15.36 -22.49
C GLU A 14 8.74 -14.79 -21.09
N PRO A 15 9.45 -13.71 -20.67
CA PRO A 15 9.10 -13.01 -19.44
C PRO A 15 7.70 -12.42 -19.55
N PHE A 16 7.00 -12.30 -18.42
CA PHE A 16 5.66 -11.74 -18.37
C PHE A 16 5.52 -10.71 -17.26
N PHE A 17 4.55 -9.82 -17.43
CA PHE A 17 4.00 -8.97 -16.39
C PHE A 17 2.53 -9.34 -16.19
N LEU A 18 2.12 -9.52 -14.93
CA LEU A 18 0.75 -9.87 -14.57
C LEU A 18 0.29 -8.98 -13.42
N TYR A 19 -0.73 -8.17 -13.68
CA TYR A 19 -1.39 -7.34 -12.68
C TYR A 19 -2.71 -7.98 -12.27
N VAL A 20 -2.85 -8.31 -10.98
CA VAL A 20 -4.04 -8.98 -10.43
C VAL A 20 -4.70 -8.05 -9.39
N PRO A 21 -5.57 -7.11 -9.82
CA PRO A 21 -6.28 -6.21 -8.91
C PRO A 21 -7.45 -6.94 -8.27
N PHE A 22 -7.20 -7.64 -7.16
CA PHE A 22 -8.29 -8.16 -6.34
C PHE A 22 -9.19 -7.01 -5.89
N THR A 23 -10.49 -7.17 -6.06
CA THR A 23 -11.48 -6.25 -5.46
C THR A 23 -11.65 -6.53 -3.97
N ALA A 24 -11.30 -7.74 -3.51
CA ALA A 24 -11.23 -8.08 -2.10
C ALA A 24 -10.19 -7.18 -1.39
N VAL A 25 -10.44 -6.66 -0.20
CA VAL A 25 -11.62 -6.86 0.68
C VAL A 25 -12.57 -5.66 0.67
N HIS A 26 -12.78 -5.06 -0.50
CA HIS A 26 -13.75 -3.98 -0.66
C HIS A 26 -15.20 -4.51 -0.58
N THR A 27 -16.13 -3.70 -0.05
CA THR A 27 -17.57 -3.97 -0.10
C THR A 27 -18.10 -3.97 -1.55
N PRO A 28 -19.21 -4.67 -1.87
CA PRO A 28 -20.06 -5.48 -1.00
C PRO A 28 -19.41 -6.82 -0.63
N PHE A 29 -19.70 -7.32 0.57
CA PHE A 29 -19.26 -8.65 0.97
C PHE A 29 -20.35 -9.70 0.73
N ASP A 30 -20.02 -10.73 -0.04
CA ASP A 30 -20.89 -11.90 -0.22
C ASP A 30 -20.04 -13.17 -0.33
N GLU A 31 -19.37 -13.52 0.78
CA GLU A 31 -18.54 -14.72 0.79
C GLU A 31 -19.38 -15.99 0.93
N PRO A 32 -19.08 -17.04 0.16
CA PRO A 32 -19.80 -18.30 0.23
C PRO A 32 -19.58 -19.03 1.57
N PRO A 33 -20.50 -19.94 1.96
CA PRO A 33 -20.45 -20.66 3.24
C PRO A 33 -19.11 -21.35 3.53
N LYS A 34 -18.40 -21.83 2.50
CA LYS A 34 -17.07 -22.45 2.63
C LYS A 34 -16.07 -21.51 3.34
N TRP A 35 -16.06 -20.23 3.00
CA TRP A 35 -15.13 -19.25 3.60
C TRP A 35 -15.60 -18.81 4.97
N LEU A 36 -16.91 -18.61 5.14
CA LEU A 36 -17.49 -18.30 6.44
C LEU A 36 -17.19 -19.40 7.46
N GLY A 37 -17.24 -20.68 7.05
CA GLY A 37 -16.94 -21.83 7.91
C GLY A 37 -15.46 -22.00 8.28
N ARG A 38 -14.54 -21.24 7.67
CA ARG A 38 -13.12 -21.19 8.08
C ARG A 38 -12.83 -20.11 9.12
N VAL A 39 -13.78 -19.22 9.34
CA VAL A 39 -13.67 -18.08 10.25
C VAL A 39 -14.53 -18.34 11.47
N ASP A 40 -13.91 -18.88 12.52
CA ASP A 40 -14.52 -19.15 13.81
C ASP A 40 -14.10 -18.09 14.84
N ASN A 41 -14.93 -17.89 15.88
CA ASN A 41 -14.65 -16.98 17.00
C ASN A 41 -14.39 -15.50 16.63
N ILE A 42 -14.92 -15.05 15.49
CA ILE A 42 -14.90 -13.63 15.08
C ILE A 42 -16.28 -13.02 15.27
N ASP A 43 -16.31 -11.72 15.60
CA ASP A 43 -17.52 -10.91 15.60
C ASP A 43 -18.36 -11.17 14.34
N PRO A 44 -19.65 -11.57 14.47
CA PRO A 44 -20.52 -11.84 13.34
C PRO A 44 -20.57 -10.73 12.28
N GLU A 45 -20.43 -9.46 12.69
CA GLU A 45 -20.40 -8.33 11.75
C GLU A 45 -19.16 -8.39 10.85
N ARG A 46 -18.02 -8.82 11.40
CA ARG A 46 -16.73 -8.87 10.70
C ARG A 46 -16.47 -10.19 9.98
N ARG A 47 -17.28 -11.22 10.22
CA ARG A 47 -17.06 -12.57 9.66
C ARG A 47 -16.95 -12.56 8.14
N GLN A 48 -17.81 -11.80 7.46
CA GLN A 48 -17.79 -11.62 6.01
C GLN A 48 -16.48 -10.98 5.52
N TYR A 49 -16.00 -9.94 6.22
CA TYR A 49 -14.74 -9.26 5.89
C TYR A 49 -13.53 -10.19 6.02
N VAL A 50 -13.45 -10.93 7.14
CA VAL A 50 -12.35 -11.85 7.38
C VAL A 50 -12.40 -13.02 6.40
N ALA A 51 -13.59 -13.55 6.10
CA ALA A 51 -13.76 -14.58 5.08
C ALA A 51 -13.30 -14.10 3.69
N CYS A 52 -13.51 -12.82 3.36
CA CYS A 52 -13.08 -12.22 2.10
C CYS A 52 -11.55 -12.12 2.03
N ALA A 53 -10.90 -11.78 3.16
CA ALA A 53 -9.45 -11.78 3.26
C ALA A 53 -8.87 -13.19 3.10
N GLU A 54 -9.44 -14.19 3.78
CA GLU A 54 -9.05 -15.61 3.68
C GLU A 54 -9.22 -16.15 2.26
N HIS A 55 -10.30 -15.77 1.57
CA HIS A 55 -10.54 -16.16 0.18
C HIS A 55 -9.51 -15.53 -0.77
N MET A 56 -9.18 -14.25 -0.58
CA MET A 56 -8.11 -13.59 -1.33
C MET A 56 -6.76 -14.28 -1.11
N ASP A 57 -6.42 -14.61 0.14
CA ASP A 57 -5.17 -15.29 0.49
C ASP A 57 -5.06 -16.67 -0.19
N ASP A 58 -6.12 -17.48 -0.17
CA ASP A 58 -6.14 -18.75 -0.91
C ASP A 58 -5.96 -18.53 -2.42
N GLY A 59 -6.57 -17.47 -2.97
CA GLY A 59 -6.39 -17.08 -4.36
C GLY A 59 -4.93 -16.72 -4.70
N ILE A 60 -4.25 -16.00 -3.82
CA ILE A 60 -2.81 -15.72 -3.93
C ILE A 60 -2.02 -17.04 -3.83
N GLY A 61 -2.37 -17.92 -2.91
CA GLY A 61 -1.78 -19.25 -2.79
C GLY A 61 -1.91 -20.09 -4.06
N GLN A 62 -3.04 -20.02 -4.76
CA GLN A 62 -3.22 -20.69 -6.07
C GLN A 62 -2.29 -20.11 -7.13
N ILE A 63 -2.07 -18.80 -7.16
CA ILE A 63 -1.13 -18.14 -8.09
C ILE A 63 0.30 -18.57 -7.78
N LEU A 64 0.70 -18.57 -6.51
CA LEU A 64 2.04 -19.00 -6.09
C LEU A 64 2.29 -20.48 -6.42
N ARG A 65 1.31 -21.37 -6.19
CA ARG A 65 1.40 -22.78 -6.60
C ARG A 65 1.54 -22.93 -8.11
N ALA A 66 0.79 -22.17 -8.90
CA ALA A 66 0.92 -22.21 -10.36
C ALA A 66 2.32 -21.77 -10.83
N LEU A 67 2.95 -20.79 -10.17
CA LEU A 67 4.34 -20.41 -10.47
C LEU A 67 5.32 -21.55 -10.14
N ASP A 68 5.09 -22.27 -9.04
CA ASP A 68 5.93 -23.39 -8.60
C ASP A 68 5.79 -24.62 -9.51
N GLU A 69 4.55 -25.07 -9.77
CA GLU A 69 4.20 -26.19 -10.67
C GLU A 69 4.79 -26.00 -12.07
N GLU A 70 4.85 -24.76 -12.54
CA GLU A 70 5.35 -24.39 -13.86
C GLU A 70 6.87 -24.10 -13.88
N GLY A 71 7.57 -24.26 -12.75
CA GLY A 71 9.01 -24.01 -12.63
C GLY A 71 9.40 -22.53 -12.82
N LYS A 72 8.47 -21.61 -12.60
CA LYS A 72 8.63 -20.15 -12.82
C LYS A 72 8.96 -19.39 -11.53
N ALA A 73 8.76 -19.99 -10.35
CA ALA A 73 8.88 -19.33 -9.05
C ALA A 73 10.26 -18.69 -8.81
N GLU A 74 11.36 -19.42 -9.09
CA GLU A 74 12.73 -18.95 -8.85
C GLU A 74 13.12 -17.70 -9.68
N ASN A 75 12.40 -17.43 -10.77
CA ASN A 75 12.66 -16.30 -11.66
C ASN A 75 11.49 -15.30 -11.73
N THR A 76 10.61 -15.30 -10.72
CA THR A 76 9.46 -14.38 -10.66
C THR A 76 9.53 -13.49 -9.43
N LEU A 77 9.46 -12.17 -9.64
CA LEU A 77 9.20 -11.20 -8.57
C LEU A 77 7.69 -11.09 -8.36
N VAL A 78 7.21 -11.52 -7.19
CA VAL A 78 5.84 -11.31 -6.74
C VAL A 78 5.81 -10.11 -5.80
N ILE A 79 4.95 -9.15 -6.10
CA ILE A 79 4.75 -7.95 -5.27
C ILE A 79 3.28 -7.95 -4.82
N PHE A 80 3.06 -7.89 -3.52
CA PHE A 80 1.73 -7.75 -2.92
C PHE A 80 1.69 -6.46 -2.12
N PHE A 81 0.65 -5.64 -2.29
CA PHE A 81 0.36 -4.50 -1.42
C PHE A 81 -1.11 -4.10 -1.52
N SER A 82 -1.63 -3.39 -0.51
CA SER A 82 -2.96 -2.77 -0.54
C SER A 82 -2.90 -1.40 -1.23
N ASP A 83 -3.96 -1.00 -1.93
CA ASP A 83 -4.04 0.30 -2.60
C ASP A 83 -4.22 1.48 -1.62
N ASN A 84 -4.88 1.24 -0.49
CA ASN A 84 -5.03 2.16 0.64
C ASN A 84 -5.25 1.39 1.95
N GLY A 85 -5.29 2.12 3.06
CA GLY A 85 -5.64 1.57 4.37
C GLY A 85 -7.13 1.23 4.49
N GLY A 86 -7.50 0.49 5.53
CA GLY A 86 -8.87 -0.01 5.71
C GLY A 86 -9.93 1.10 5.82
N THR A 87 -11.15 0.81 5.36
CA THR A 87 -12.32 1.71 5.45
C THR A 87 -12.77 1.93 6.90
N ASN A 88 -13.38 3.09 7.19
CA ASN A 88 -14.08 3.34 8.43
C ASN A 88 -15.55 2.82 8.42
N GLY A 89 -15.94 2.15 7.35
CA GLY A 89 -17.26 1.55 7.14
C GLY A 89 -18.31 2.50 6.55
N ASP A 90 -17.96 3.74 6.19
CA ASP A 90 -18.93 4.70 5.63
C ASP A 90 -19.29 4.45 4.16
N ASP A 91 -18.56 3.56 3.48
CA ASP A 91 -18.90 3.08 2.14
C ASP A 91 -19.92 1.93 2.14
N SER A 92 -20.20 1.30 3.28
CA SER A 92 -21.09 0.12 3.31
C SER A 92 -22.51 0.40 2.83
N SER A 93 -23.04 1.61 3.06
CA SER A 93 -24.38 2.00 2.61
C SER A 93 -24.47 2.26 1.10
N ARG A 94 -23.33 2.34 0.40
CA ARG A 94 -23.29 2.51 -1.08
C ARG A 94 -23.46 1.18 -1.82
N TYR A 95 -23.37 0.05 -1.12
CA TYR A 95 -23.41 -1.29 -1.71
C TYR A 95 -24.52 -2.12 -1.04
N PRO A 96 -25.78 -1.97 -1.50
CA PRO A 96 -26.94 -2.57 -0.84
C PRO A 96 -26.92 -4.11 -0.86
N ASP A 97 -26.18 -4.72 -1.80
CA ASP A 97 -26.10 -6.17 -1.97
C ASP A 97 -25.14 -6.86 -0.99
N THR A 98 -24.53 -6.11 -0.07
CA THR A 98 -23.64 -6.69 0.95
C THR A 98 -24.43 -7.57 1.94
N LYS A 99 -23.92 -8.78 2.19
CA LYS A 99 -24.44 -9.69 3.23
C LYS A 99 -23.79 -9.46 4.60
N ALA A 100 -22.80 -8.58 4.69
CA ALA A 100 -22.28 -8.15 5.98
C ALA A 100 -23.31 -7.29 6.72
N LYS A 101 -23.44 -7.48 8.03
CA LYS A 101 -24.35 -6.70 8.88
C LYS A 101 -23.61 -5.48 9.44
N GLY A 102 -24.15 -4.29 9.25
CA GLY A 102 -23.64 -3.05 9.84
C GLY A 102 -22.52 -2.35 9.05
N LYS A 103 -21.86 -1.39 9.71
CA LYS A 103 -20.74 -0.63 9.14
C LYS A 103 -19.44 -1.39 9.39
N ILE A 104 -18.94 -2.06 8.36
CA ILE A 104 -17.74 -2.89 8.49
C ILE A 104 -16.49 -2.04 8.38
N LYS A 105 -15.73 -1.97 9.47
CA LYS A 105 -14.46 -1.26 9.52
C LYS A 105 -13.30 -2.20 9.18
N GLY A 106 -12.38 -1.70 8.36
CA GLY A 106 -11.04 -2.27 8.30
C GLY A 106 -10.32 -2.09 9.63
N LEU A 107 -9.32 -2.94 9.90
CA LEU A 107 -8.52 -2.90 11.12
C LEU A 107 -7.13 -2.34 10.82
N ASN A 108 -6.96 -1.04 11.04
CA ASN A 108 -5.67 -0.36 10.85
C ASN A 108 -4.82 -0.32 12.13
N THR A 109 -5.31 -0.88 13.24
CA THR A 109 -4.64 -0.85 14.55
C THR A 109 -3.19 -1.37 14.44
N PRO A 110 -2.19 -0.66 15.01
CA PRO A 110 -2.31 0.50 15.90
C PRO A 110 -2.34 1.87 15.20
N LEU A 111 -2.35 1.90 13.87
CA LEU A 111 -2.24 3.12 13.08
C LEU A 111 -3.53 3.94 13.12
N ARG A 112 -3.38 5.26 13.09
CA ARG A 112 -4.49 6.20 13.15
C ARG A 112 -5.08 6.43 11.76
N GLY A 113 -6.40 6.54 11.70
CA GLY A 113 -7.11 6.92 10.48
C GLY A 113 -7.45 5.75 9.56
N TRP A 114 -8.10 6.09 8.46
CA TRP A 114 -8.73 5.16 7.53
C TRP A 114 -8.55 5.60 6.07
N LYS A 115 -8.99 4.76 5.14
CA LYS A 115 -9.16 5.08 3.71
C LYS A 115 -9.61 6.52 3.52
N THR A 116 -9.03 7.20 2.52
CA THR A 116 -9.19 8.65 2.19
C THR A 116 -8.47 9.65 3.09
N GLN A 117 -7.97 9.22 4.26
CA GLN A 117 -7.26 10.10 5.19
C GLN A 117 -5.74 9.97 5.03
N VAL A 118 -5.02 11.05 5.33
CA VAL A 118 -3.54 11.11 5.20
C VAL A 118 -2.79 10.64 6.46
N TYR A 119 -3.51 10.18 7.48
CA TYR A 119 -2.91 9.52 8.65
C TYR A 119 -2.35 8.13 8.28
N GLU A 120 -1.45 7.58 9.09
CA GLU A 120 -0.74 6.32 8.78
C GLU A 120 -1.70 5.18 8.47
N GLY A 121 -2.82 5.06 9.18
CA GLY A 121 -3.83 4.03 8.93
C GLY A 121 -4.57 4.18 7.60
N GLY A 122 -4.49 5.34 6.93
CA GLY A 122 -5.04 5.55 5.59
C GLY A 122 -4.05 5.33 4.44
N ILE A 123 -2.74 5.56 4.68
CA ILE A 123 -1.71 5.56 3.63
C ILE A 123 -0.60 4.51 3.81
N ARG A 124 -0.42 3.96 5.01
CA ARG A 124 0.56 2.91 5.29
C ARG A 124 -0.12 1.55 5.22
N VAL A 125 0.28 0.80 4.21
CA VAL A 125 -0.36 -0.46 3.80
C VAL A 125 0.57 -1.66 4.01
N PRO A 126 0.03 -2.88 4.16
CA PRO A 126 0.86 -4.08 4.05
C PRO A 126 1.49 -4.14 2.66
N ALA A 127 2.77 -4.53 2.61
CA ALA A 127 3.50 -4.75 1.37
C ALA A 127 4.52 -5.88 1.52
N ILE A 128 4.64 -6.73 0.51
CA ILE A 128 5.58 -7.86 0.43
C ILE A 128 6.20 -7.87 -0.96
N ALA A 129 7.53 -8.03 -1.01
CA ALA A 129 8.25 -8.42 -2.22
C ALA A 129 8.82 -9.82 -2.01
N TYR A 130 8.45 -10.75 -2.88
CA TYR A 130 8.80 -12.17 -2.80
C TYR A 130 9.48 -12.61 -4.09
N TRP A 131 10.71 -13.09 -3.99
CA TRP A 131 11.45 -13.66 -5.11
C TRP A 131 12.47 -14.69 -4.57
N PRO A 132 12.11 -15.98 -4.49
CA PRO A 132 12.92 -16.99 -3.80
C PRO A 132 14.35 -17.12 -4.37
N GLY A 133 14.51 -17.00 -5.70
CA GLY A 133 15.81 -17.08 -6.34
C GLY A 133 16.71 -15.84 -6.21
N LYS A 134 16.22 -14.72 -5.64
CA LYS A 134 17.00 -13.46 -5.54
C LYS A 134 16.94 -12.73 -4.20
N LEU A 135 15.86 -12.88 -3.43
CA LEU A 135 15.63 -12.15 -2.18
C LEU A 135 15.80 -13.08 -0.98
N LYS A 136 16.46 -12.57 0.06
CA LYS A 136 16.53 -13.23 1.36
C LYS A 136 15.41 -12.72 2.27
N PRO A 137 14.89 -13.54 3.20
CA PRO A 137 13.93 -13.07 4.19
C PRO A 137 14.48 -11.88 4.98
N ALA A 138 13.74 -10.77 4.97
CA ALA A 138 14.11 -9.55 5.68
C ALA A 138 12.87 -8.71 5.98
N LYS A 139 12.96 -7.91 7.05
CA LYS A 139 12.02 -6.83 7.32
C LYS A 139 12.70 -5.50 6.98
N LEU A 140 12.02 -4.68 6.18
CA LEU A 140 12.46 -3.33 5.84
C LEU A 140 11.69 -2.31 6.68
N SER A 141 12.41 -1.39 7.30
CA SER A 141 11.85 -0.25 8.05
C SER A 141 11.81 1.03 7.22
N THR A 142 12.52 1.05 6.11
CA THR A 142 12.64 2.17 5.19
C THR A 142 11.28 2.55 4.60
N PRO A 143 10.87 3.82 4.69
CA PRO A 143 9.68 4.30 4.01
C PRO A 143 9.82 4.20 2.48
N THR A 144 8.89 3.49 1.85
CA THR A 144 8.74 3.39 0.39
C THR A 144 7.37 3.93 -0.04
N HIS A 145 7.17 4.14 -1.34
CA HIS A 145 5.92 4.65 -1.89
C HIS A 145 5.51 3.86 -3.14
N VAL A 146 4.20 3.79 -3.43
CA VAL A 146 3.69 3.02 -4.58
C VAL A 146 4.31 3.45 -5.92
N VAL A 147 4.68 4.73 -6.05
CA VAL A 147 5.34 5.28 -7.24
C VAL A 147 6.74 4.70 -7.49
N ASP A 148 7.34 4.03 -6.51
CA ASP A 148 8.64 3.36 -6.65
C ASP A 148 8.55 2.08 -7.48
N TRP A 149 7.38 1.46 -7.56
CA TRP A 149 7.24 0.18 -8.24
C TRP A 149 7.50 0.28 -9.73
N MET A 150 7.09 1.37 -10.38
CA MET A 150 7.36 1.57 -11.81
C MET A 150 8.88 1.60 -12.13
N PRO A 151 9.69 2.51 -11.54
CA PRO A 151 11.14 2.47 -11.71
C PRO A 151 11.77 1.13 -11.36
N THR A 152 11.33 0.52 -10.25
CA THR A 152 11.90 -0.73 -9.73
C THR A 152 11.62 -1.90 -10.68
N ILE A 153 10.39 -2.04 -11.18
CA ILE A 153 10.02 -3.09 -12.14
C ILE A 153 10.78 -2.89 -13.45
N CYS A 154 10.89 -1.66 -13.95
CA CYS A 154 11.66 -1.37 -15.15
C CYS A 154 13.15 -1.71 -14.98
N ALA A 155 13.75 -1.38 -13.84
CA ALA A 155 15.14 -1.72 -13.54
C ALA A 155 15.35 -3.24 -13.48
N VAL A 156 14.46 -3.97 -12.79
CA VAL A 156 14.48 -5.44 -12.70
C VAL A 156 14.30 -6.11 -14.07
N ALA A 157 13.43 -5.56 -14.92
CA ALA A 157 13.18 -6.05 -16.28
C ALA A 157 14.30 -5.68 -17.28
N GLY A 158 15.29 -4.86 -16.87
CA GLY A 158 16.38 -4.42 -17.74
C GLY A 158 15.93 -3.40 -18.80
N CYS A 159 14.84 -2.67 -18.56
CA CYS A 159 14.37 -1.62 -19.46
C CYS A 159 15.44 -0.52 -19.60
N LYS A 160 15.63 -0.05 -20.84
CA LYS A 160 16.48 1.10 -21.17
C LYS A 160 15.61 2.21 -21.73
N PHE A 161 15.90 3.43 -21.33
CA PHE A 161 15.17 4.62 -21.76
C PHE A 161 16.15 5.58 -22.44
N ASP A 162 15.79 6.04 -23.64
CA ASP A 162 16.61 7.03 -24.37
C ASP A 162 16.57 8.41 -23.72
N LYS A 163 15.55 8.67 -22.90
CA LYS A 163 15.34 9.92 -22.16
C LYS A 163 14.93 9.61 -20.73
N ASP A 164 15.24 10.52 -19.82
CA ASP A 164 14.78 10.48 -18.43
C ASP A 164 13.24 10.48 -18.40
N PRO A 165 12.60 9.40 -17.89
CA PRO A 165 11.14 9.29 -17.82
C PRO A 165 10.47 10.27 -16.86
N LYS A 166 11.22 11.05 -16.06
CA LYS A 166 10.70 11.99 -15.07
C LYS A 166 9.77 11.34 -14.03
N TRP A 167 10.15 10.15 -13.55
CA TRP A 167 9.43 9.47 -12.48
C TRP A 167 9.54 10.23 -11.15
N ASP A 168 8.45 10.26 -10.40
CA ASP A 168 8.45 10.73 -9.00
C ASP A 168 9.03 9.67 -8.04
N GLY A 169 8.96 8.40 -8.43
CA GLY A 169 9.51 7.28 -7.69
C GLY A 169 10.99 7.04 -7.96
N ILE A 170 11.59 6.19 -7.12
CA ILE A 170 12.97 5.76 -7.27
C ILE A 170 13.05 4.23 -7.39
N ASP A 171 14.11 3.73 -7.99
CA ASP A 171 14.41 2.30 -7.99
C ASP A 171 14.78 1.86 -6.56
N ILE A 172 13.91 1.07 -5.94
CA ILE A 172 14.12 0.48 -4.61
C ILE A 172 14.70 -0.94 -4.67
N TRP A 173 15.04 -1.48 -5.85
CA TRP A 173 15.66 -2.80 -5.96
C TRP A 173 16.94 -2.96 -5.12
N PRO A 174 17.86 -1.97 -5.04
CA PRO A 174 19.00 -2.07 -4.15
C PRO A 174 18.60 -2.21 -2.67
N LEU A 175 17.52 -1.55 -2.25
CA LEU A 175 16.99 -1.71 -0.90
C LEU A 175 16.46 -3.14 -0.69
N LEU A 176 15.66 -3.65 -1.64
CA LEU A 176 15.06 -4.99 -1.56
C LEU A 176 16.11 -6.10 -1.51
N ASN A 177 17.15 -6.02 -2.34
CA ASN A 177 18.19 -7.04 -2.43
C ASN A 177 19.34 -6.87 -1.40
N GLY A 178 19.22 -5.90 -0.50
CA GLY A 178 20.18 -5.65 0.58
C GLY A 178 21.50 -4.98 0.15
N LYS A 179 21.59 -4.44 -1.07
CA LYS A 179 22.78 -3.73 -1.57
C LYS A 179 22.69 -2.20 -1.44
N GLY A 180 21.54 -1.66 -1.07
CA GLY A 180 21.26 -0.24 -0.95
C GLY A 180 21.38 0.31 0.47
N LYS A 181 21.36 1.65 0.59
CA LYS A 181 21.24 2.32 1.89
C LYS A 181 19.86 2.06 2.49
N LYS A 182 19.82 1.80 3.80
CA LYS A 182 18.57 1.54 4.51
C LYS A 182 17.71 2.79 4.67
N ASP A 183 18.26 3.99 4.75
CA ASP A 183 17.43 5.20 4.97
C ASP A 183 17.89 6.31 4.02
N PRO A 184 17.51 6.26 2.73
CA PRO A 184 17.76 7.40 1.85
C PRO A 184 16.96 8.60 2.35
N GLU A 185 17.60 9.76 2.45
CA GLU A 185 16.89 11.01 2.71
C GLU A 185 15.91 11.25 1.57
N ARG A 186 14.61 11.21 1.89
CA ARG A 186 13.54 11.29 0.90
C ARG A 186 12.33 12.02 1.43
N ILE A 187 11.68 12.74 0.53
CA ILE A 187 10.38 13.38 0.74
C ILE A 187 9.32 12.50 0.09
N LEU A 188 8.32 12.08 0.86
CA LEU A 188 7.07 11.52 0.34
C LEU A 188 5.94 12.51 0.59
N TYR A 189 5.06 12.68 -0.38
CA TYR A 189 3.98 13.66 -0.35
C TYR A 189 2.69 12.98 -0.77
N CYS A 190 1.62 13.21 0.00
CA CYS A 190 0.30 12.66 -0.29
C CYS A 190 -0.75 13.76 -0.13
N LYS A 191 -1.75 13.76 -1.01
CA LYS A 191 -2.97 14.58 -0.88
C LYS A 191 -4.13 13.72 -0.42
N GLY A 192 -4.90 14.24 0.52
CA GLY A 192 -6.19 13.69 0.90
C GLY A 192 -7.24 13.99 -0.17
N VAL A 193 -8.35 13.26 -0.11
CA VAL A 193 -9.45 13.40 -1.08
C VAL A 193 -9.95 14.85 -1.14
N ASN A 194 -10.19 15.32 -2.37
CA ASN A 194 -10.63 16.69 -2.68
C ASN A 194 -9.70 17.79 -2.14
N GLY A 195 -8.41 17.49 -1.90
CA GLY A 195 -7.44 18.47 -1.39
C GLY A 195 -7.71 18.94 0.04
N THR A 196 -8.54 18.20 0.80
CA THR A 196 -8.93 18.56 2.18
C THR A 196 -7.78 18.49 3.18
N SER A 197 -6.73 17.74 2.84
CA SER A 197 -5.51 17.63 3.63
C SER A 197 -4.32 17.24 2.76
N SER A 198 -3.12 17.46 3.26
CA SER A 198 -1.87 16.97 2.70
C SER A 198 -0.98 16.43 3.80
N ALA A 199 -0.21 15.39 3.51
CA ALA A 199 0.86 14.90 4.36
C ALA A 199 2.20 15.01 3.65
N LEU A 200 3.21 15.40 4.40
CA LEU A 200 4.61 15.38 3.98
C LEU A 200 5.38 14.51 4.96
N HIS A 201 6.06 13.50 4.42
CA HIS A 201 6.91 12.61 5.17
C HIS A 201 8.37 12.85 4.77
N ARG A 202 9.20 13.22 5.75
CA ARG A 202 10.65 13.30 5.64
C ARG A 202 11.23 12.64 6.88
N TRP A 203 11.63 11.38 6.75
CA TRP A 203 11.93 10.50 7.88
C TRP A 203 12.84 11.18 8.92
N PRO A 204 12.52 11.12 10.23
CA PRO A 204 11.37 10.44 10.84
C PRO A 204 10.12 11.33 11.00
N TRP A 205 10.11 12.53 10.42
CA TRP A 205 9.05 13.51 10.62
C TRP A 205 7.91 13.34 9.62
N LYS A 206 6.68 13.47 10.12
CA LYS A 206 5.47 13.59 9.33
C LYS A 206 4.74 14.88 9.68
N LEU A 207 4.55 15.74 8.69
CA LEU A 207 3.72 16.93 8.79
C LEU A 207 2.37 16.63 8.14
N ILE A 208 1.27 17.04 8.78
CA ILE A 208 -0.06 17.01 8.20
C ILE A 208 -0.62 18.44 8.18
N LYS A 209 -1.05 18.91 7.01
CA LYS A 209 -1.74 20.19 6.81
C LYS A 209 -3.18 19.89 6.41
N GLY A 210 -4.11 20.10 7.33
CA GLY A 210 -5.55 20.18 7.04
C GLY A 210 -5.96 21.62 6.73
N LYS A 211 -7.27 21.84 6.58
CA LYS A 211 -7.83 23.18 6.32
C LYS A 211 -7.47 24.21 7.39
N ASP A 212 -7.70 23.85 8.66
CA ASP A 212 -7.57 24.79 9.79
C ASP A 212 -6.51 24.35 10.82
N LYS A 213 -5.79 23.26 10.53
CA LYS A 213 -4.85 22.65 11.48
C LYS A 213 -3.59 22.14 10.78
N VAL A 214 -2.44 22.48 11.37
CA VAL A 214 -1.15 21.86 11.06
C VAL A 214 -0.71 21.01 12.24
N GLN A 215 -0.22 19.81 11.95
CA GLN A 215 0.18 18.83 12.94
C GLN A 215 1.56 18.28 12.57
N LEU A 216 2.34 17.91 13.59
CA LEU A 216 3.67 17.36 13.40
C LEU A 216 3.86 16.13 14.29
N TYR A 217 4.35 15.04 13.71
CA TYR A 217 4.63 13.80 14.42
C TYR A 217 6.03 13.31 14.08
N ASN A 218 6.64 12.57 15.01
CA ASN A 218 7.86 11.81 14.76
C ASN A 218 7.50 10.33 14.72
N LEU A 219 7.45 9.72 13.54
CA LEU A 219 6.94 8.36 13.34
C LEU A 219 7.86 7.26 13.89
N ASN A 220 9.14 7.59 14.14
CA ASN A 220 10.05 6.65 14.80
C ASN A 220 9.72 6.50 16.30
N LEU A 221 9.20 7.56 16.91
CA LEU A 221 8.81 7.57 18.34
C LEU A 221 7.31 7.26 18.52
N ASP A 222 6.48 7.76 17.61
CA ASP A 222 5.03 7.63 17.65
C ASP A 222 4.47 7.30 16.25
N PRO A 223 4.52 6.02 15.84
CA PRO A 223 3.91 5.57 14.58
C PRO A 223 2.38 5.64 14.60
N THR A 224 1.76 5.96 15.74
CA THR A 224 0.31 6.03 15.93
C THR A 224 -0.25 7.44 15.85
N GLU A 225 0.62 8.46 15.68
CA GLU A 225 0.25 9.86 15.50
C GLU A 225 -0.68 10.39 16.61
N LYS A 226 -0.34 10.05 17.86
CA LYS A 226 -1.05 10.47 19.08
C LYS A 226 -0.52 11.79 19.63
N GLU A 227 0.79 11.99 19.68
CA GLU A 227 1.40 13.19 20.26
C GLU A 227 1.73 14.23 19.17
N ASP A 228 0.91 15.28 19.09
CA ASP A 228 1.14 16.39 18.18
C ASP A 228 2.25 17.32 18.71
N LEU A 229 3.39 17.32 18.04
CA LEU A 229 4.58 18.08 18.38
C LEU A 229 4.60 19.49 17.78
N SER A 230 3.57 19.90 17.03
CA SER A 230 3.56 21.17 16.28
C SER A 230 3.84 22.40 17.16
N LYS A 231 3.29 22.45 18.38
CA LYS A 231 3.54 23.53 19.34
C LYS A 231 4.92 23.45 20.01
N LYS A 232 5.47 22.24 20.14
CA LYS A 232 6.77 21.99 20.77
C LYS A 232 7.95 22.18 19.81
N GLN A 233 7.69 22.10 18.49
CA GLN A 233 8.71 22.13 17.43
C GLN A 233 8.31 23.11 16.29
N PRO A 234 8.06 24.40 16.59
CA PRO A 234 7.56 25.36 15.60
C PRO A 234 8.51 25.58 14.41
N ASP A 235 9.83 25.53 14.65
CA ASP A 235 10.82 25.66 13.58
C ASP A 235 10.76 24.49 12.60
N LYS A 236 10.56 23.27 13.11
CA LYS A 236 10.39 22.07 12.28
C LYS A 236 9.10 22.13 11.47
N VAL A 237 8.02 22.64 12.06
CA VAL A 237 6.76 22.88 11.34
C VAL A 237 6.99 23.83 10.17
N LYS A 238 7.65 24.98 10.41
CA LYS A 238 7.94 25.99 9.37
C LYS A 238 8.79 25.41 8.24
N GLU A 239 9.83 24.64 8.56
CA GLU A 239 10.69 23.96 7.58
C GLU A 239 9.91 22.99 6.69
N LEU A 240 9.11 22.10 7.30
CA LEU A 240 8.37 21.09 6.56
C LEU A 240 7.19 21.69 5.80
N LEU A 241 6.54 22.75 6.30
CA LEU A 241 5.51 23.48 5.55
C LEU A 241 6.07 24.05 4.26
N LYS A 242 7.24 24.70 4.32
CA LYS A 242 7.91 25.22 3.12
C LYS A 242 8.20 24.11 2.11
N THR A 243 8.63 22.94 2.60
CA THR A 243 8.89 21.78 1.75
C THR A 243 7.60 21.22 1.14
N LEU A 244 6.51 21.15 1.91
CA LEU A 244 5.20 20.73 1.45
C LEU A 244 4.68 21.67 0.35
N GLU A 245 4.80 22.99 0.54
CA GLU A 245 4.39 23.99 -0.45
C GLU A 245 5.20 23.86 -1.75
N LEU A 246 6.51 23.59 -1.65
CA LEU A 246 7.36 23.33 -2.81
C LEU A 246 6.99 22.05 -3.56
N GLN A 247 6.54 20.99 -2.88
CA GLN A 247 6.03 19.80 -3.58
C GLN A 247 4.66 20.08 -4.19
N ALA A 248 3.76 20.71 -3.45
CA ALA A 248 2.43 21.05 -3.93
C ALA A 248 2.47 22.00 -5.14
N SER A 249 3.47 22.88 -5.26
CA SER A 249 3.63 23.75 -6.43
C SER A 249 4.04 23.01 -7.70
N LYS A 250 4.47 21.74 -7.60
CA LYS A 250 4.79 20.88 -8.74
C LYS A 250 3.59 20.07 -9.21
N ASP A 251 2.53 20.01 -8.42
CA ASP A 251 1.29 19.36 -8.83
C ASP A 251 0.77 20.08 -10.09
N ASN A 252 0.66 19.36 -11.20
CA ASN A 252 0.06 19.91 -12.39
C ASN A 252 -1.45 19.99 -12.18
N ALA A 253 -2.08 21.11 -12.53
CA ALA A 253 -3.53 21.32 -12.36
C ALA A 253 -4.41 20.40 -13.24
N SER A 254 -3.80 19.45 -13.95
CA SER A 254 -4.38 18.59 -14.97
C SER A 254 -4.75 17.18 -14.51
N LEU A 255 -4.70 16.90 -13.20
CA LEU A 255 -5.33 15.71 -12.63
C LEU A 255 -6.55 16.17 -11.80
N PRO A 256 -7.79 15.87 -12.25
CA PRO A 256 -9.02 16.26 -11.57
C PRO A 256 -9.14 15.68 -10.16
#